data_AF-A0A495J830-F1
#
_entry.id   AF-A0A495J830-F1
#
_cell.length_a   1.000
_cell.length_b   1.000
_cell.length_c   1.000
_cell.angle_alpha   90.00
_cell.angle_beta   90.00
_cell.angle_gamma   90.00
#
_symmetry.space_group_name_H-M   'P 1'
#
loop_
_entity.id
_entity.type
_entity.pdbx_description
1 polymer ?
#
loop_
_entity_poly.entity_id
_entity_poly.type
_entity_poly.pdbx_seq_one_letter_code
_entity_poly.pdbx_strand_id
1 'polypeptide(L)'
;MKKYLPVLILLLLFSSPILFAQPRPVLTIKVANNIDPVYRKMVADAVKLINEIIHDPEFERGFVGHHFDWERLGGNVRNGLTAQGAFDTLYRWTDTARINLVIKPRGLRPGVYLSGTMGSTGPGQNLTTTYRNWLLLDPPCYNCTMITYASHIAHEFCHQRNFFDKDVRNQSDFRDVVPYAVGDLMCAFIQRKYPADNCNCQTKPVRCN
;
A
#
# COMPACT_ATOMS: atom_id res chain seq x y z
N MET A 1 0.65 -6.05 54.98
CA MET A 1 0.15 -5.45 53.72
C MET A 1 1.23 -4.84 52.82
N LYS A 2 2.35 -4.29 53.33
CA LYS A 2 3.36 -3.60 52.50
C LYS A 2 4.17 -4.48 51.50
N LYS A 3 4.17 -5.81 51.64
CA LYS A 3 4.98 -6.72 50.80
C LYS A 3 4.37 -7.07 49.43
N TYR A 4 3.06 -6.86 49.25
CA TYR A 4 2.36 -7.22 48.01
C TYR A 4 2.11 -6.03 47.07
N LEU A 5 2.28 -4.80 47.58
CA LEU A 5 2.09 -3.58 46.81
C LEU A 5 3.03 -3.46 45.59
N PRO A 6 4.33 -3.83 45.66
CA PRO A 6 5.21 -3.76 44.50
C PRO A 6 4.83 -4.76 43.41
N VAL A 7 4.41 -5.97 43.80
CA VAL A 7 4.00 -7.04 42.89
C VAL A 7 2.69 -6.67 42.18
N LEU A 8 1.74 -6.06 42.90
CA LEU A 8 0.48 -5.59 42.32
C LEU A 8 0.70 -4.43 41.34
N ILE A 9 1.62 -3.51 41.64
CA ILE A 9 2.00 -2.41 40.73
C ILE A 9 2.68 -2.95 39.48
N LEU A 10 3.61 -3.92 39.63
CA LEU A 10 4.24 -4.61 38.49
C LEU A 10 3.20 -5.32 37.62
N LEU A 11 2.28 -6.08 38.23
CA LEU A 11 1.20 -6.74 37.49
C LEU A 11 0.32 -5.73 36.75
N LEU A 12 -0.06 -4.61 37.37
CA LEU A 12 -0.86 -3.55 36.73
C LEU A 12 -0.13 -2.83 35.60
N LEU A 13 1.19 -2.66 35.70
CA LEU A 13 2.03 -2.08 34.65
C LEU A 13 2.22 -3.04 33.46
N PHE A 14 2.25 -4.35 33.70
CA PHE A 14 2.35 -5.38 32.65
C PHE A 14 1.00 -5.83 32.09
N SER A 15 -0.10 -5.65 32.83
CA SER A 15 -1.46 -5.97 32.38
C SER A 15 -2.16 -4.79 31.68
N SER A 16 -1.52 -3.62 31.62
CA SER A 16 -2.03 -2.45 30.91
C SER A 16 -1.38 -2.35 29.53
N PRO A 17 -2.01 -2.87 28.45
CA PRO A 17 -1.49 -2.76 27.08
C PRO A 17 -1.36 -1.31 26.58
N ILE A 18 -1.84 -0.34 27.36
CA ILE A 18 -1.88 1.08 27.01
C ILE A 18 -0.49 1.74 27.20
N LEU A 19 0.36 1.25 28.10
CA LEU A 19 1.65 1.90 28.40
C LEU A 19 2.77 1.60 27.38
N PHE A 20 2.56 0.66 26.45
CA PHE A 20 3.49 0.33 25.38
C PHE A 20 2.88 0.47 23.98
N ALA A 21 1.74 1.14 23.85
CA ALA A 21 1.20 1.51 22.55
C ALA A 21 2.11 2.57 21.92
N GLN A 22 3.20 2.13 21.28
CA GLN A 22 3.97 2.96 20.37
C GLN A 22 2.98 3.53 19.34
N PRO A 23 3.00 4.85 19.06
CA PRO A 23 2.12 5.43 18.06
C PRO A 23 2.32 4.67 16.75
N ARG A 24 1.24 4.12 16.21
CA ARG A 24 1.32 3.39 14.94
C ARG A 24 1.76 4.37 13.86
N PRO A 25 2.77 4.04 13.04
CA PRO A 25 3.26 4.96 12.04
C PRO A 25 2.16 5.26 11.02
N VAL A 26 1.87 6.54 10.82
CA VAL A 26 0.92 6.98 9.78
C VAL A 26 1.68 7.11 8.48
N LEU A 27 1.21 6.44 7.44
CA LEU A 27 1.72 6.59 6.09
C LEU A 27 1.39 8.00 5.61
N THR A 28 2.41 8.84 5.49
CA THR A 28 2.25 10.20 4.98
C THR A 28 2.66 10.25 3.53
N ILE A 29 2.01 11.10 2.74
CA ILE A 29 2.43 11.34 1.36
C ILE A 29 3.01 12.73 1.21
N LYS A 30 4.21 12.78 0.65
CA LYS A 30 4.80 14.01 0.13
C LYS A 30 4.52 14.09 -1.37
N VAL A 31 3.57 14.95 -1.72
CA VAL A 31 3.19 15.22 -3.10
C VAL A 31 3.94 16.46 -3.60
N ALA A 32 4.47 16.43 -4.83
CA ALA A 32 5.02 17.64 -5.46
C ALA A 32 3.97 18.76 -5.57
N ASN A 33 4.39 20.02 -5.40
CA ASN A 33 3.49 21.17 -5.22
C ASN A 33 2.66 21.56 -6.47
N ASN A 34 2.97 21.02 -7.65
CA ASN A 34 2.46 21.47 -8.95
C ASN A 34 1.23 20.69 -9.46
N ILE A 35 0.40 20.16 -8.55
CA ILE A 35 -0.73 19.30 -8.91
C ILE A 35 -2.06 20.03 -8.68
N ASP A 36 -2.97 19.88 -9.65
CA ASP A 36 -4.36 20.32 -9.58
C ASP A 36 -5.04 19.87 -8.25
N PRO A 37 -5.76 20.76 -7.56
CA PRO A 37 -6.46 20.45 -6.30
C PRO A 37 -7.32 19.18 -6.35
N VAL A 38 -7.94 18.88 -7.50
CA VAL A 38 -8.81 17.70 -7.64
C VAL A 38 -8.02 16.39 -7.50
N TYR A 39 -6.84 16.29 -8.12
CA TYR A 39 -5.98 15.11 -7.94
C TYR A 39 -5.34 15.08 -6.57
N ARG A 40 -5.02 16.25 -6.00
CA ARG A 40 -4.49 16.33 -4.63
C ARG A 40 -5.47 15.70 -3.65
N LYS A 41 -6.78 15.97 -3.80
CA LYS A 41 -7.83 15.34 -3.00
C LYS A 41 -7.89 13.83 -3.21
N MET A 42 -7.92 13.36 -4.47
CA MET A 42 -7.98 11.91 -4.76
C MET A 42 -6.76 11.16 -4.22
N VAL A 43 -5.57 11.73 -4.36
CA VAL A 43 -4.33 11.18 -3.78
C VAL A 43 -4.45 11.15 -2.25
N ALA A 44 -4.89 12.22 -1.62
CA ALA A 44 -5.07 12.26 -0.16
C ALA A 44 -6.10 11.23 0.33
N ASP A 45 -7.20 11.04 -0.39
CA ASP A 45 -8.24 10.07 -0.04
C ASP A 45 -7.75 8.63 -0.22
N ALA A 46 -7.02 8.33 -1.30
CA ALA A 46 -6.38 7.03 -1.50
C ALA A 46 -5.39 6.70 -0.36
N VAL A 47 -4.64 7.69 0.11
CA VAL A 47 -3.70 7.56 1.23
C VAL A 47 -4.40 7.33 2.55
N LYS A 48 -5.48 8.07 2.77
CA LYS A 48 -6.32 7.88 3.94
C LYS A 48 -6.86 6.46 3.97
N LEU A 49 -7.34 5.94 2.83
CA LEU A 49 -7.80 4.56 2.72
C LEU A 49 -6.70 3.56 3.02
N ILE A 50 -5.50 3.71 2.44
CA ILE A 50 -4.38 2.81 2.74
C ILE A 50 -4.10 2.83 4.24
N ASN A 51 -4.02 4.01 4.87
CA ASN A 51 -3.82 4.13 6.32
C ASN A 51 -4.92 3.44 7.12
N GLU A 52 -6.18 3.60 6.74
CA GLU A 52 -7.29 2.94 7.43
C GLU A 52 -7.19 1.41 7.32
N ILE A 53 -6.79 0.89 6.15
CA ILE A 53 -6.71 -0.54 5.89
C ILE A 53 -5.47 -1.18 6.56
N ILE A 54 -4.28 -0.59 6.48
CA ILE A 54 -3.06 -1.20 7.07
C ILE A 54 -3.14 -1.31 8.60
N HIS A 55 -3.97 -0.49 9.25
CA HIS A 55 -4.20 -0.53 10.68
C HIS A 55 -5.36 -1.45 11.09
N ASP A 56 -6.09 -1.99 10.12
CA ASP A 56 -7.17 -2.94 10.32
C ASP A 56 -6.60 -4.33 10.67
N PRO A 57 -6.93 -4.90 11.85
CA PRO A 57 -6.44 -6.22 12.24
C PRO A 57 -6.82 -7.34 11.26
N GLU A 58 -7.92 -7.19 10.51
CA GLU A 58 -8.28 -8.17 9.47
C GLU A 58 -7.32 -8.13 8.29
N PHE A 59 -6.86 -6.93 7.90
CA PHE A 59 -5.88 -6.79 6.83
C PHE A 59 -4.54 -7.38 7.23
N GLU A 60 -4.09 -7.13 8.46
CA GLU A 60 -2.89 -7.77 8.99
C GLU A 60 -3.01 -9.29 8.96
N ARG A 61 -4.12 -9.86 9.43
CA ARG A 61 -4.35 -11.31 9.37
C ARG A 61 -4.36 -11.84 7.94
N GLY A 62 -5.02 -11.13 7.02
CA GLY A 62 -5.07 -11.49 5.61
C GLY A 62 -3.70 -11.47 4.95
N PHE A 63 -2.89 -10.44 5.24
CA PHE A 63 -1.51 -10.33 4.78
C PHE A 63 -0.66 -11.46 5.35
N VAL A 64 -0.63 -11.63 6.68
CA VAL A 64 0.23 -12.60 7.35
C VAL A 64 -0.14 -14.04 6.97
N GLY A 65 -1.42 -14.29 6.70
CA GLY A 65 -1.92 -15.57 6.21
C GLY A 65 -1.75 -15.79 4.70
N HIS A 66 -1.30 -14.79 3.94
CA HIS A 66 -1.10 -14.93 2.50
C HIS A 66 0.17 -15.72 2.17
N HIS A 67 0.10 -16.57 1.16
CA HIS A 67 1.24 -17.33 0.68
C HIS A 67 2.04 -16.49 -0.32
N PHE A 68 3.16 -15.91 0.12
CA PHE A 68 4.04 -15.15 -0.76
C PHE A 68 5.12 -16.03 -1.39
N ASP A 69 5.44 -15.75 -2.64
CA ASP A 69 6.63 -16.27 -3.29
C ASP A 69 7.87 -15.48 -2.83
N TRP A 70 8.47 -15.97 -1.75
CA TRP A 70 9.67 -15.38 -1.14
C TRP A 70 10.95 -15.58 -1.99
N GLU A 71 10.94 -16.53 -2.93
CA GLU A 71 12.11 -16.81 -3.80
C GLU A 71 12.32 -15.71 -4.86
N ARG A 72 11.41 -14.73 -4.92
CA ARG A 72 11.40 -13.62 -5.90
C ARG A 72 11.77 -12.26 -5.32
N LEU A 73 12.24 -12.24 -4.07
CA LEU A 73 12.75 -11.04 -3.40
C LEU A 73 14.13 -10.65 -3.97
N GLY A 74 14.29 -9.41 -4.44
CA GLY A 74 15.60 -8.93 -4.90
C GLY A 74 16.66 -8.95 -3.79
N GLY A 75 17.93 -9.08 -4.18
CA GLY A 75 19.05 -9.63 -3.39
C GLY A 75 19.42 -9.01 -2.03
N ASN A 76 18.69 -8.02 -1.53
CA ASN A 76 18.88 -7.45 -0.18
C ASN A 76 17.80 -7.86 0.84
N VAL A 77 16.67 -8.42 0.41
CA VAL A 77 15.65 -8.99 1.31
C VAL A 77 15.95 -10.49 1.43
N ARG A 78 16.96 -10.81 2.25
CA ARG A 78 17.55 -12.15 2.40
C ARG A 78 16.57 -13.22 2.89
N ASN A 79 16.93 -14.48 2.62
CA ASN A 79 16.45 -15.72 3.23
C ASN A 79 15.94 -15.56 4.67
N GLY A 80 14.72 -16.04 4.95
CA GLY A 80 14.15 -16.12 6.29
C GLY A 80 13.17 -15.00 6.68
N LEU A 81 12.80 -14.12 5.75
CA LEU A 81 11.73 -13.14 5.99
C LEU A 81 10.38 -13.88 6.13
N THR A 82 9.72 -13.73 7.27
CA THR A 82 8.36 -14.24 7.49
C THR A 82 7.33 -13.23 6.97
N ALA A 83 6.09 -13.68 6.72
CA ALA A 83 4.99 -12.78 6.38
C ALA A 83 4.79 -11.67 7.44
N GLN A 84 4.92 -12.01 8.72
CA GLN A 84 4.90 -11.02 9.79
C GLN A 84 6.08 -10.03 9.69
N GLY A 85 7.29 -10.51 9.41
CA GLY A 85 8.46 -9.64 9.23
C GLY A 85 8.32 -8.69 8.03
N ALA A 86 7.71 -9.14 6.94
CA ALA A 86 7.38 -8.30 5.79
C ALA A 86 6.34 -7.24 6.14
N PHE A 87 5.24 -7.61 6.81
CA PHE A 87 4.22 -6.68 7.29
C PHE A 87 4.82 -5.62 8.21
N ASP A 88 5.66 -6.06 9.15
CA ASP A 88 6.31 -5.20 10.12
C ASP A 88 7.27 -4.19 9.45
N THR A 89 8.01 -4.65 8.44
CA THR A 89 8.93 -3.83 7.62
C THR A 89 8.18 -2.78 6.80
N LEU A 90 7.01 -3.15 6.25
CA LEU A 90 6.20 -2.23 5.44
C LEU A 90 5.47 -1.21 6.31
N TYR A 91 4.83 -1.65 7.41
CA TYR A 91 3.78 -0.87 8.07
C TYR A 91 3.93 -0.64 9.57
N ARG A 92 4.80 -1.36 10.30
CA ARG A 92 4.85 -1.26 11.78
C ARG A 92 6.08 -0.54 12.32
N TRP A 93 7.26 -0.71 11.72
CA TRP A 93 8.54 -0.30 12.31
C TRP A 93 9.28 0.81 11.57
N THR A 94 8.57 1.77 10.98
CA THR A 94 9.25 2.84 10.24
C THR A 94 8.85 4.22 10.74
N ASP A 95 9.78 4.87 11.42
CA ASP A 95 9.91 6.31 11.64
C ASP A 95 9.86 7.16 10.33
N THR A 96 9.91 6.46 9.19
CA THR A 96 9.99 6.99 7.84
C THR A 96 8.84 6.54 6.93
N ALA A 97 7.66 6.19 7.46
CA ALA A 97 6.46 5.82 6.68
C ALA A 97 5.97 6.99 5.79
N ARG A 98 6.71 7.25 4.71
CA ARG A 98 6.56 8.37 3.81
C ARG A 98 6.60 7.83 2.40
N ILE A 99 5.48 7.93 1.69
CA ILE A 99 5.47 7.72 0.24
C ILE A 99 5.77 9.07 -0.41
N ASN A 100 6.91 9.18 -1.08
CA ASN A 100 7.14 10.36 -1.91
C ASN A 100 6.54 10.11 -3.30
N LEU A 101 5.60 10.97 -3.70
CA LEU A 101 4.89 10.88 -4.97
C LEU A 101 5.20 12.11 -5.82
N VAL A 102 5.54 11.85 -7.09
CA VAL A 102 5.55 12.86 -8.14
C VAL A 102 4.54 12.46 -9.20
N ILE A 103 3.58 13.35 -9.47
CA ILE A 103 2.62 13.15 -10.56
C ILE A 103 3.10 13.94 -11.76
N LYS A 104 3.49 13.23 -12.81
CA LYS A 104 3.96 13.88 -14.04
C LYS A 104 2.80 14.11 -14.99
N PRO A 105 2.75 15.26 -15.68
CA PRO A 105 1.98 15.34 -16.92
C PRO A 105 2.63 14.35 -17.89
N ARG A 106 1.94 13.29 -18.30
CA ARG A 106 2.45 12.46 -19.39
C ARG A 106 2.47 13.37 -20.61
N GLY A 107 3.64 13.56 -21.23
CA GLY A 107 3.69 14.24 -22.53
C GLY A 107 2.75 13.49 -23.46
N LEU A 108 1.80 14.21 -24.05
CA LEU A 108 0.88 13.71 -25.08
C LEU A 108 1.70 13.33 -26.32
N ARG A 109 2.50 12.25 -26.28
CA ARG A 109 3.02 11.67 -27.50
C ARG A 109 1.87 10.88 -28.10
N PRO A 110 1.30 11.31 -29.25
CA PRO A 110 0.28 10.54 -29.94
C PRO A 110 0.85 9.15 -30.22
N GLY A 111 0.18 8.10 -29.74
CA GLY A 111 0.62 6.70 -29.91
C GLY A 111 1.14 5.98 -28.66
N VAL A 112 1.44 6.67 -27.55
CA VAL A 112 1.92 6.03 -26.28
C VAL A 112 0.78 5.81 -25.26
N TYR A 113 -0.47 6.01 -25.68
CA TYR A 113 -1.68 5.79 -24.86
C TYR A 113 -1.91 4.31 -24.47
N LEU A 114 -1.07 3.39 -24.93
CA LEU A 114 -1.32 1.95 -24.86
C LEU A 114 -0.66 1.22 -23.69
N SER A 115 0.30 1.83 -22.98
CA SER A 115 0.73 1.23 -21.71
C SER A 115 -0.22 1.75 -20.62
N GLY A 116 -1.14 0.89 -20.16
CA GLY A 116 -2.02 1.12 -19.02
C GLY A 116 -1.29 1.29 -17.68
N THR A 117 -0.01 1.70 -17.72
CA THR A 117 0.88 1.90 -16.60
C THR A 117 0.48 3.17 -15.84
N MET A 118 0.01 2.99 -14.61
CA MET A 118 -0.41 4.08 -13.73
C MET A 118 0.78 4.89 -13.18
N GLY A 119 1.88 4.21 -12.96
CA GLY A 119 3.09 4.73 -12.35
C GLY A 119 4.15 3.65 -12.23
N SER A 120 5.28 4.01 -11.62
CA SER A 120 6.38 3.10 -11.34
C SER A 120 7.32 3.69 -10.28
N THR A 121 8.01 2.79 -9.60
CA THR A 121 9.05 3.07 -8.59
C THR A 121 10.20 2.11 -8.85
N GLY A 122 11.42 2.64 -8.96
CA GLY A 122 12.58 1.76 -8.95
C GLY A 122 12.74 1.10 -7.57
N PRO A 123 13.06 -0.19 -7.47
CA PRO A 123 13.30 -0.83 -6.17
C PRO A 123 14.36 -0.09 -5.34
N GLY A 124 14.04 0.17 -4.07
CA GLY A 124 14.89 0.92 -3.14
C GLY A 124 14.95 2.43 -3.42
N GLN A 125 14.26 2.93 -4.44
CA GLN A 125 14.12 4.37 -4.67
C GLN A 125 13.05 4.94 -3.77
N ASN A 126 13.35 6.05 -3.11
CA ASN A 126 12.40 6.73 -2.23
C ASN A 126 11.35 7.55 -2.98
N LEU A 127 11.13 7.33 -4.29
CA LEU A 127 10.25 8.17 -5.11
C LEU A 127 9.43 7.32 -6.08
N THR A 128 8.11 7.39 -5.95
CA THR A 128 7.17 6.84 -6.92
C THR A 128 6.75 7.94 -7.89
N THR A 129 6.76 7.62 -9.18
CA THR A 129 6.21 8.49 -10.22
C THR A 129 4.88 7.93 -10.69
N THR A 130 3.81 8.72 -10.65
CA THR A 130 2.52 8.38 -11.29
C THR A 130 2.20 9.36 -12.41
N TYR A 131 1.29 8.98 -13.30
CA TYR A 131 0.96 9.79 -14.48
C TYR A 131 -0.44 10.39 -14.41
N ARG A 132 -0.52 11.71 -14.62
CA ARG A 132 -1.79 12.47 -14.57
C ARG A 132 -2.86 11.92 -15.51
N ASN A 133 -2.46 11.46 -16.70
CA ASN A 133 -3.41 10.93 -17.69
C ASN A 133 -4.18 9.72 -17.15
N TRP A 134 -3.58 8.88 -16.30
CA TRP A 134 -4.31 7.73 -15.74
C TRP A 134 -5.44 8.18 -14.81
N LEU A 135 -5.19 9.19 -13.98
CA LEU A 135 -6.21 9.83 -13.12
C LEU A 135 -7.32 10.53 -13.93
N LEU A 136 -7.02 10.91 -15.17
CA LEU A 136 -7.91 11.62 -16.09
C LEU A 136 -8.73 10.69 -16.99
N LEU A 137 -8.28 9.46 -17.21
CA LEU A 137 -8.83 8.53 -18.22
C LEU A 137 -10.08 7.78 -17.75
N ASP A 138 -10.76 8.28 -16.72
CA ASP A 138 -12.11 7.85 -16.30
C ASP A 138 -12.25 6.33 -16.07
N PRO A 139 -11.85 5.81 -14.90
CA PRO A 139 -12.44 4.60 -14.35
C PRO A 139 -13.93 4.86 -14.08
N PRO A 140 -14.80 3.84 -14.08
CA PRO A 140 -16.26 4.00 -14.16
C PRO A 140 -16.91 4.80 -13.01
N CYS A 141 -16.13 5.24 -12.01
CA CYS A 141 -16.55 6.12 -10.94
C CYS A 141 -15.34 6.67 -10.13
N TYR A 142 -15.52 7.77 -9.39
CA TYR A 142 -14.50 8.32 -8.47
C TYR A 142 -13.95 7.27 -7.48
N ASN A 143 -14.85 6.48 -6.87
CA ASN A 143 -14.47 5.44 -5.91
C ASN A 143 -13.64 4.33 -6.55
N CYS A 144 -13.93 3.98 -7.80
CA CYS A 144 -13.24 2.96 -8.59
C CYS A 144 -11.81 3.40 -8.87
N THR A 145 -11.65 4.66 -9.29
CA THR A 145 -10.35 5.28 -9.51
C THR A 145 -9.55 5.29 -8.23
N MET A 146 -10.16 5.71 -7.13
CA MET A 146 -9.51 5.81 -5.82
C MET A 146 -9.08 4.43 -5.30
N ILE A 147 -9.92 3.39 -5.40
CA ILE A 147 -9.59 2.00 -5.01
C ILE A 147 -8.38 1.50 -5.80
N THR A 148 -8.43 1.65 -7.12
CA THR A 148 -7.36 1.16 -8.01
C THR A 148 -6.07 1.94 -7.77
N TYR A 149 -6.17 3.25 -7.55
CA TYR A 149 -5.03 4.11 -7.25
C TYR A 149 -4.41 3.79 -5.88
N ALA A 150 -5.23 3.48 -4.87
CA ALA A 150 -4.77 3.05 -3.55
C ALA A 150 -4.03 1.70 -3.61
N SER A 151 -4.58 0.73 -4.35
CA SER A 151 -3.94 -0.56 -4.63
C SER A 151 -2.57 -0.38 -5.30
N HIS A 152 -2.51 0.47 -6.33
CA HIS A 152 -1.25 0.77 -7.02
C HIS A 152 -0.23 1.47 -6.11
N ILE A 153 -0.64 2.48 -5.33
CA ILE A 153 0.27 3.14 -4.38
C ILE A 153 0.82 2.12 -3.36
N ALA A 154 0.00 1.17 -2.89
CA ALA A 154 0.45 0.14 -1.97
C ALA A 154 1.52 -0.78 -2.59
N HIS A 155 1.31 -1.19 -3.85
CA HIS A 155 2.33 -1.90 -4.65
C HIS A 155 3.62 -1.11 -4.78
N GLU A 156 3.52 0.15 -5.23
CA GLU A 156 4.67 1.02 -5.45
C GLU A 156 5.43 1.31 -4.15
N PHE A 157 4.74 1.36 -3.01
CA PHE A 157 5.37 1.50 -1.71
C PHE A 157 6.23 0.28 -1.35
N CYS A 158 5.82 -0.94 -1.74
CA CYS A 158 6.68 -2.12 -1.60
C CYS A 158 8.01 -1.93 -2.35
N HIS A 159 7.99 -1.34 -3.55
CA HIS A 159 9.23 -1.00 -4.27
C HIS A 159 10.07 0.04 -3.55
N GLN A 160 9.47 1.08 -2.96
CA GLN A 160 10.23 2.03 -2.12
C GLN A 160 10.92 1.33 -0.95
N ARG A 161 10.33 0.23 -0.45
CA ARG A 161 10.90 -0.64 0.59
C ARG A 161 11.77 -1.77 0.06
N ASN A 162 12.24 -1.64 -1.19
CA ASN A 162 13.20 -2.55 -1.80
C ASN A 162 12.65 -3.98 -2.02
N PHE A 163 11.33 -4.12 -2.15
CA PHE A 163 10.71 -5.32 -2.74
C PHE A 163 10.72 -5.19 -4.26
N PHE A 164 10.85 -6.32 -4.96
CA PHE A 164 11.06 -6.33 -6.41
C PHE A 164 9.93 -7.09 -7.10
N ASP A 165 9.52 -6.57 -8.25
CA ASP A 165 8.94 -7.40 -9.29
C ASP A 165 10.15 -8.11 -9.92
N LYS A 166 10.32 -9.41 -9.69
CA LYS A 166 11.47 -10.17 -10.21
C LYS A 166 11.69 -9.96 -11.72
N ASP A 167 12.92 -10.16 -12.20
CA ASP A 167 13.29 -10.08 -13.62
C ASP A 167 12.47 -11.09 -14.47
N VAL A 168 11.72 -10.58 -15.44
CA VAL A 168 10.52 -11.23 -15.99
C VAL A 168 10.80 -11.89 -17.34
N ARG A 169 10.67 -13.22 -17.42
CA ARG A 169 10.48 -13.93 -18.70
C ARG A 169 9.06 -14.44 -18.92
N ASN A 170 8.22 -14.54 -17.87
CA ASN A 170 6.83 -14.96 -17.97
C ASN A 170 5.93 -14.14 -17.03
N GLN A 171 4.90 -13.51 -17.60
CA GLN A 171 4.01 -12.56 -16.92
C GLN A 171 2.86 -13.21 -16.12
N SER A 172 2.73 -14.54 -16.11
CA SER A 172 1.58 -15.22 -15.50
C SER A 172 1.71 -15.47 -13.98
N ASP A 173 2.91 -15.31 -13.40
CA ASP A 173 3.22 -15.73 -12.03
C ASP A 173 3.43 -14.56 -11.05
N PHE A 174 2.82 -13.40 -11.29
CA PHE A 174 3.09 -12.21 -10.47
C PHE A 174 2.32 -12.16 -9.15
N ARG A 175 1.19 -12.84 -9.05
CA ARG A 175 0.19 -12.59 -7.99
C ARG A 175 0.69 -12.84 -6.57
N ASP A 176 1.62 -13.78 -6.41
CA ASP A 176 2.15 -14.15 -5.09
C ASP A 176 3.43 -13.35 -4.74
N VAL A 177 3.92 -12.48 -5.63
CA VAL A 177 5.08 -11.61 -5.37
C VAL A 177 4.62 -10.40 -4.55
N VAL A 178 5.39 -10.03 -3.53
CA VAL A 178 4.96 -9.09 -2.48
C VAL A 178 4.27 -7.81 -3.01
N PRO A 179 4.83 -7.03 -3.95
CA PRO A 179 4.17 -5.82 -4.44
C PRO A 179 2.78 -6.09 -5.03
N TYR A 180 2.66 -7.08 -5.90
CA TYR A 180 1.39 -7.48 -6.53
C TYR A 180 0.39 -8.04 -5.51
N ALA A 181 0.82 -8.97 -4.68
CA ALA A 181 -0.01 -9.55 -3.62
C ALA A 181 -0.55 -8.47 -2.67
N VAL A 182 0.29 -7.48 -2.31
CA VAL A 182 -0.13 -6.34 -1.49
C VAL A 182 -1.12 -5.45 -2.21
N GLY A 183 -0.88 -5.16 -3.50
CA GLY A 183 -1.82 -4.43 -4.34
C GLY A 183 -3.19 -5.11 -4.39
N ASP A 184 -3.22 -6.42 -4.60
CA ASP A 184 -4.44 -7.23 -4.69
C ASP A 184 -5.18 -7.31 -3.34
N LEU A 185 -4.47 -7.60 -2.25
CA LEU A 185 -5.04 -7.61 -0.90
C LEU A 185 -5.64 -6.26 -0.55
N MET A 186 -4.92 -5.16 -0.82
CA MET A 186 -5.42 -3.80 -0.59
C MET A 186 -6.71 -3.56 -1.37
N CYS A 187 -6.73 -3.92 -2.66
CA CYS A 187 -7.90 -3.76 -3.51
C CYS A 187 -9.12 -4.52 -2.96
N ALA A 188 -8.95 -5.80 -2.63
CA ALA A 188 -10.02 -6.66 -2.12
C ALA A 188 -10.58 -6.14 -0.78
N PHE A 189 -9.71 -5.69 0.12
CA PHE A 189 -10.12 -5.14 1.42
C PHE A 189 -10.90 -3.84 1.27
N ILE A 190 -10.43 -2.93 0.41
CA ILE A 190 -11.13 -1.66 0.16
C ILE A 190 -12.50 -1.96 -0.48
N GLN A 191 -12.56 -2.83 -1.49
CA GLN A 191 -13.83 -3.21 -2.14
C GLN A 191 -14.84 -3.82 -1.15
N ARG A 192 -14.38 -4.64 -0.20
CA ARG A 192 -15.24 -5.22 0.83
C ARG A 192 -15.78 -4.18 1.81
N LYS A 193 -14.95 -3.19 2.19
CA LYS A 193 -15.30 -2.15 3.17
C LYS A 193 -16.10 -1.00 2.55
N TYR A 194 -15.86 -0.76 1.26
CA TYR A 194 -16.45 0.30 0.45
C TYR A 194 -16.96 -0.30 -0.86
N PRO A 195 -18.03 -1.11 -0.81
CA PRO A 195 -18.56 -1.80 -1.98
C PRO A 195 -18.87 -0.81 -3.10
N ALA A 196 -18.41 -1.20 -4.28
CA ALA A 196 -18.54 -0.43 -5.52
C ALA A 196 -20.01 -0.30 -5.97
N ASP A 197 -20.93 -0.99 -5.31
CA ASP A 197 -22.36 -1.08 -5.60
C ASP A 197 -23.09 0.28 -5.51
N ASN A 198 -22.51 1.24 -4.79
CA ASN A 198 -22.97 2.65 -4.77
C ASN A 198 -22.41 3.49 -5.93
N CYS A 199 -21.74 2.86 -6.89
CA CYS A 199 -21.20 3.48 -8.07
C CYS A 199 -21.54 2.59 -9.27
N ASN A 200 -21.85 3.18 -10.42
CA ASN A 200 -22.29 2.43 -11.59
C ASN A 200 -21.07 1.75 -12.29
N CYS A 201 -20.40 0.85 -11.58
CA CYS A 201 -19.11 0.23 -11.92
C CYS A 201 -19.25 -0.92 -12.92
N GLN A 202 -20.45 -1.15 -13.45
CA GLN A 202 -20.81 -2.33 -14.24
C GLN A 202 -20.11 -2.42 -15.60
N THR A 203 -19.46 -1.35 -16.06
CA THR A 203 -18.90 -1.29 -17.41
C THR A 203 -17.45 -1.76 -17.52
N LYS A 204 -16.68 -1.78 -16.42
CA LYS A 204 -15.31 -2.33 -16.39
C LYS A 204 -14.97 -2.87 -14.99
N PRO A 205 -14.54 -4.13 -14.84
CA PRO A 205 -14.04 -4.62 -13.55
C PRO A 205 -12.89 -3.73 -13.09
N VAL A 206 -12.85 -3.44 -11.79
CA VAL A 206 -11.71 -2.78 -11.14
C VAL A 206 -10.50 -3.67 -11.40
N ARG A 207 -9.61 -3.22 -12.30
CA ARG A 207 -8.34 -3.88 -12.52
C ARG A 207 -7.40 -3.42 -11.40
N CYS A 208 -7.43 -4.16 -10.30
CA CYS A 208 -6.30 -4.22 -9.38
C CYS A 208 -5.06 -4.67 -10.19
N ASN A 209 -3.85 -4.34 -9.71
CA ASN A 209 -2.59 -4.51 -10.45
C ASN A 209 -2.43 -5.89 -11.13
#